data_AF-A0A2P6Q1T4-F1
#
_entry.id   AF-A0A2P6Q1T4-F1
#
_cell.length_a   1.000
_cell.length_b   1.000
_cell.length_c   1.000
_cell.angle_alpha   90.00
_cell.angle_beta   90.00
_cell.angle_gamma   90.00
#
_symmetry.space_group_name_H-M   'P 1'
#
loop_
_entity.id
_entity.type
_entity.pdbx_description
1 polymer ?
#
loop_
_entity_poly.entity_id
_entity_poly.type
_entity_poly.pdbx_seq_one_letter_code
_entity_poly.pdbx_strand_id
1 'polypeptide(L)'
;MVILSPSLSLFTSNHFLVPPNLFFFREHNRTVVHQQSKCRLLEPCSKPYFQNGFCRRELLLFGLSSPLLTVLPSSGSLAEEDVKMASFADDINSYSYLYPVELQSKKVIFKWVESRKPERYSSAAPLSPDARLRIVSERVDIIDNLIISISIGPPNSKIIKSPDKSTWTAKDVADSVLADKSALRVTSTQRMAESSVLDAHTSQIDGQPYWNFEYLVRKAPTKTAQESNSYRHYVASTTERDGYLYCINASTLNKQWNIMGPILQKTVDSFHLLPPTENYVPPFKDPWRFW
;
A
#
# COMPACT_ATOMS: atom_id res chain seq x y z
N MET A 1 6.25 -19.28 66.08
CA MET A 1 5.60 -20.44 66.73
C MET A 1 4.58 -20.99 65.75
N VAL A 2 4.74 -22.25 65.35
CA VAL A 2 3.94 -22.97 64.33
C VAL A 2 2.54 -23.27 64.85
N ILE A 3 1.59 -23.54 63.94
CA ILE A 3 0.46 -24.52 63.95
C ILE A 3 -0.74 -23.87 63.22
N LEU A 4 -0.92 -24.14 61.92
CA LEU A 4 -1.72 -25.23 61.31
C LEU A 4 -3.24 -24.98 61.33
N SER A 5 -3.79 -24.85 60.12
CA SER A 5 -5.21 -25.00 59.76
C SER A 5 -5.71 -26.44 60.04
N PRO A 6 -7.04 -26.65 60.20
CA PRO A 6 -7.85 -27.29 59.14
C PRO A 6 -9.31 -26.76 59.12
N SER A 7 -10.02 -26.52 58.00
CA SER A 7 -10.66 -27.38 56.97
C SER A 7 -12.21 -27.38 57.05
N LEU A 8 -12.82 -27.47 55.86
CA LEU A 8 -14.18 -27.95 55.51
C LEU A 8 -15.42 -27.01 55.56
N SER A 9 -15.76 -26.52 54.35
CA SER A 9 -17.03 -26.62 53.61
C SER A 9 -18.37 -26.22 54.25
N LEU A 10 -19.14 -25.37 53.56
CA LEU A 10 -20.40 -25.74 52.87
C LEU A 10 -21.04 -24.53 52.15
N PHE A 11 -21.78 -24.88 51.11
CA PHE A 11 -22.48 -24.05 50.13
C PHE A 11 -23.56 -23.12 50.74
N THR A 12 -23.76 -21.95 50.10
CA THR A 12 -25.12 -21.49 49.72
C THR A 12 -25.07 -20.61 48.48
N SER A 13 -25.76 -21.10 47.45
CA SER A 13 -26.17 -20.42 46.22
C SER A 13 -27.06 -19.21 46.53
N ASN A 14 -26.89 -18.11 45.79
CA ASN A 14 -27.98 -17.14 45.55
C ASN A 14 -27.91 -16.59 44.12
N HIS A 15 -28.95 -16.96 43.35
CA HIS A 15 -29.72 -16.18 42.37
C HIS A 15 -28.99 -15.22 41.41
N PHE A 16 -29.21 -15.40 40.10
CA PHE A 16 -30.08 -14.51 39.32
C PHE A 16 -30.55 -15.21 38.03
N LEU A 17 -31.88 -15.24 37.87
CA LEU A 17 -32.62 -15.85 36.76
C LEU A 17 -32.58 -14.95 35.52
N VAL A 18 -32.32 -15.57 34.38
CA VAL A 18 -32.43 -15.04 33.02
C VAL A 18 -33.83 -15.34 32.48
N PRO A 19 -34.55 -14.39 31.86
CA PRO A 19 -35.69 -14.71 31.00
C PRO A 19 -35.24 -14.86 29.53
N PRO A 20 -35.74 -15.86 28.79
CA PRO A 20 -35.44 -16.06 27.38
C PRO A 20 -36.48 -15.35 26.51
N ASN A 21 -36.06 -14.69 25.42
CA ASN A 21 -36.95 -14.44 24.29
C ASN A 21 -36.21 -14.62 22.96
N LEU A 22 -36.63 -15.71 22.33
CA LEU A 22 -36.58 -16.10 20.93
C LEU A 22 -36.57 -14.94 19.92
N PHE A 23 -35.58 -14.92 19.03
CA PHE A 23 -35.78 -14.45 17.65
C PHE A 23 -35.13 -15.41 16.66
N PHE A 24 -35.94 -15.77 15.68
CA PHE A 24 -35.75 -16.82 14.68
C PHE A 24 -34.60 -16.51 13.71
N PHE A 25 -33.70 -17.49 13.56
CA PHE A 25 -32.84 -17.60 12.37
C PHE A 25 -33.73 -17.96 11.17
N ARG A 26 -33.75 -17.10 10.15
CA ARG A 26 -34.34 -17.40 8.85
C ARG A 26 -33.23 -17.47 7.81
N GLU A 27 -32.79 -18.68 7.53
CA GLU A 27 -31.96 -19.02 6.38
C GLU A 27 -32.62 -18.50 5.09
N HIS A 28 -31.84 -17.82 4.25
CA HIS A 28 -32.17 -17.61 2.85
C HIS A 28 -31.09 -18.27 2.00
N ASN A 29 -31.39 -19.49 1.55
CA ASN A 29 -30.73 -20.12 0.43
C ASN A 29 -30.95 -19.25 -0.81
N ARG A 30 -29.88 -18.67 -1.36
CA ARG A 30 -29.86 -18.12 -2.72
C ARG A 30 -28.98 -18.97 -3.60
N THR A 31 -29.66 -19.67 -4.48
CA THR A 31 -29.18 -20.51 -5.57
C THR A 31 -28.29 -19.71 -6.51
N VAL A 32 -27.07 -20.21 -6.73
CA VAL A 32 -26.13 -19.75 -7.76
C VAL A 32 -26.57 -20.35 -9.09
N VAL A 33 -27.02 -19.52 -10.03
CA VAL A 33 -27.21 -19.92 -11.43
C VAL A 33 -25.97 -19.53 -12.21
N HIS A 34 -25.22 -20.56 -12.60
CA HIS A 34 -24.04 -20.48 -13.43
C HIS A 34 -24.51 -20.43 -14.90
N GLN A 35 -24.32 -19.32 -15.61
CA GLN A 35 -24.55 -19.25 -17.05
C GLN A 35 -23.22 -18.99 -17.78
N GLN A 36 -22.59 -20.09 -18.20
CA GLN A 36 -21.48 -20.09 -19.15
C GLN A 36 -22.07 -20.01 -20.56
N SER A 37 -21.75 -18.96 -21.33
CA SER A 37 -21.92 -18.97 -22.78
C SER A 37 -20.56 -19.15 -23.47
N LYS A 38 -20.31 -20.39 -23.90
CA LYS A 38 -19.32 -20.74 -24.93
C LYS A 38 -19.84 -20.27 -26.29
N CYS A 39 -19.10 -19.41 -26.99
CA CYS A 39 -19.21 -19.30 -28.45
C CYS A 39 -18.10 -20.10 -29.11
N ARG A 40 -18.50 -21.04 -29.96
CA ARG A 40 -17.65 -21.96 -30.71
C ARG A 40 -17.13 -21.31 -31.98
N LEU A 41 -15.90 -21.69 -32.31
CA LEU A 41 -15.25 -21.63 -33.63
C LEU A 41 -16.11 -22.27 -34.73
N LEU A 42 -16.09 -21.64 -35.91
CA LEU A 42 -16.29 -22.29 -37.21
C LEU A 42 -15.24 -21.74 -38.19
N GLU A 43 -14.30 -22.61 -38.54
CA GLU A 43 -13.40 -22.59 -39.72
C GLU A 43 -14.18 -23.13 -40.97
N PRO A 44 -13.58 -23.32 -42.17
CA PRO A 44 -12.63 -22.52 -42.95
C PRO A 44 -12.99 -22.56 -44.48
N CYS A 45 -11.97 -22.40 -45.35
CA CYS A 45 -11.88 -22.69 -46.81
C CYS A 45 -12.05 -21.45 -47.72
N SER A 46 -11.19 -21.13 -48.69
CA SER A 46 -10.21 -21.90 -49.47
C SER A 46 -9.18 -20.98 -50.19
N LYS A 47 -7.97 -21.48 -50.44
CA LYS A 47 -7.05 -21.06 -51.52
C LYS A 47 -6.76 -22.30 -52.38
N PRO A 48 -6.57 -22.16 -53.71
CA PRO A 48 -5.27 -22.52 -54.31
C PRO A 48 -4.87 -21.55 -55.46
N TYR A 49 -3.61 -21.12 -55.58
CA TYR A 49 -2.42 -21.78 -56.16
C TYR A 49 -2.33 -21.67 -57.68
N PHE A 50 -1.28 -21.02 -58.20
CA PHE A 50 -0.60 -21.13 -59.51
C PHE A 50 0.48 -20.00 -59.55
N GLN A 51 1.70 -20.10 -60.09
CA GLN A 51 2.48 -21.15 -60.73
C GLN A 51 3.96 -20.68 -60.78
N ASN A 52 4.89 -21.64 -60.80
CA ASN A 52 6.34 -21.48 -60.96
C ASN A 52 6.75 -20.83 -62.30
N GLY A 53 7.85 -20.06 -62.29
CA GLY A 53 8.59 -19.67 -63.50
C GLY A 53 10.05 -19.33 -63.18
N PHE A 54 10.98 -20.22 -63.53
CA PHE A 54 12.42 -20.02 -63.41
C PHE A 54 12.97 -19.23 -64.61
N CYS A 55 13.88 -18.28 -64.37
CA CYS A 55 14.82 -17.78 -65.39
C CYS A 55 16.18 -17.46 -64.75
N ARG A 56 17.24 -18.06 -65.30
CA ARG A 56 18.65 -17.84 -64.96
C ARG A 56 19.23 -16.70 -65.81
N ARG A 57 20.01 -15.79 -65.20
CA ARG A 57 21.36 -15.34 -65.61
C ARG A 57 21.89 -14.23 -64.70
N GLU A 58 23.21 -14.11 -64.71
CA GLU A 58 24.10 -13.66 -63.66
C GLU A 58 24.48 -12.16 -63.66
N LEU A 59 25.12 -11.78 -62.54
CA LEU A 59 26.23 -10.80 -62.39
C LEU A 59 25.90 -9.28 -62.44
N LEU A 60 25.96 -8.60 -61.29
CA LEU A 60 27.10 -7.76 -60.85
C LEU A 60 26.75 -6.90 -59.62
N LEU A 61 27.73 -6.77 -58.72
CA LEU A 61 27.73 -6.02 -57.46
C LEU A 61 27.88 -4.50 -57.67
N PHE A 62 26.97 -3.72 -57.07
CA PHE A 62 27.14 -2.36 -56.52
C PHE A 62 25.97 -2.21 -55.52
N GLY A 63 26.05 -1.71 -54.28
CA GLY A 63 26.92 -0.70 -53.70
C GLY A 63 26.02 0.31 -52.99
N LEU A 64 25.98 0.24 -51.65
CA LEU A 64 25.58 1.28 -50.67
C LEU A 64 24.10 1.48 -50.25
N SER A 65 23.96 1.52 -48.92
CA SER A 65 22.94 2.18 -48.07
C SER A 65 21.58 1.48 -47.84
N SER A 66 21.44 0.87 -46.66
CA SER A 66 20.18 0.51 -46.05
C SER A 66 19.96 1.43 -44.84
N PRO A 67 18.90 2.24 -44.75
CA PRO A 67 18.48 2.78 -43.47
C PRO A 67 17.72 1.67 -42.75
N LEU A 68 18.31 1.15 -41.68
CA LEU A 68 17.59 0.35 -40.70
C LEU A 68 16.55 1.28 -40.06
N LEU A 69 15.29 1.14 -40.48
CA LEU A 69 14.15 1.75 -39.83
C LEU A 69 13.99 1.07 -38.47
N THR A 70 14.72 1.59 -37.48
CA THR A 70 14.50 1.27 -36.08
C THR A 70 13.17 1.90 -35.71
N VAL A 71 12.10 1.12 -35.85
CA VAL A 71 10.85 1.36 -35.14
C VAL A 71 11.20 1.18 -33.67
N LEU A 72 11.64 2.26 -33.03
CA LEU A 72 11.62 2.38 -31.59
C LEU A 72 10.15 2.23 -31.18
N PRO A 73 9.80 1.27 -30.30
CA PRO A 73 8.51 1.35 -29.65
C PRO A 73 8.53 2.67 -28.88
N SER A 74 7.64 3.60 -29.25
CA SER A 74 7.42 4.77 -28.41
C SER A 74 6.88 4.23 -27.09
N SER A 75 7.77 4.08 -26.11
CA SER A 75 7.36 4.11 -24.71
C SER A 75 6.58 5.42 -24.58
N GLY A 76 5.29 5.31 -24.30
CA GLY A 76 4.42 6.47 -24.14
C GLY A 76 4.99 7.35 -23.04
N SER A 77 5.79 8.34 -23.43
CA SER A 77 6.12 9.47 -22.58
C SER A 77 4.80 10.20 -22.37
N LEU A 78 4.10 9.81 -21.30
CA LEU A 78 3.13 10.67 -20.66
C LEU A 78 3.91 11.96 -20.40
N ALA A 79 3.63 13.00 -21.18
CA ALA A 79 4.29 14.29 -21.10
C ALA A 79 4.54 14.62 -19.63
N GLU A 80 5.80 14.81 -19.27
CA GLU A 80 6.23 15.02 -17.90
C GLU A 80 5.44 16.20 -17.35
N GLU A 81 4.36 15.90 -16.62
CA GLU A 81 3.44 16.93 -16.17
C GLU A 81 4.25 17.82 -15.21
N ASP A 82 4.37 19.11 -15.56
CA ASP A 82 5.14 20.13 -14.84
C ASP A 82 4.53 20.35 -13.45
N VAL A 83 4.78 19.40 -12.56
CA VAL A 83 4.42 19.45 -11.14
C VAL A 83 5.57 20.13 -10.43
N LYS A 84 5.28 21.26 -9.81
CA LYS A 84 6.21 21.91 -8.89
C LYS A 84 6.21 21.15 -7.58
N MET A 85 7.34 20.55 -7.23
CA MET A 85 7.54 19.84 -5.97
C MET A 85 8.31 20.70 -4.98
N ALA A 86 8.04 20.55 -3.68
CA ALA A 86 8.86 21.07 -2.60
C ALA A 86 9.50 19.92 -1.82
N SER A 87 10.66 20.17 -1.24
CA SER A 87 11.35 19.19 -0.39
C SER A 87 10.91 19.30 1.06
N PHE A 88 10.85 18.14 1.71
CA PHE A 88 10.69 18.02 3.15
C PHE A 88 11.77 17.10 3.71
N ALA A 89 12.37 17.50 4.82
CA ALA A 89 13.34 16.72 5.56
C ALA A 89 12.95 16.70 7.05
N ASP A 90 13.06 15.53 7.68
CA ASP A 90 12.89 15.35 9.11
C ASP A 90 14.23 14.91 9.73
N ASP A 91 14.83 15.79 10.52
CA ASP A 91 16.09 15.52 11.20
C ASP A 91 15.93 14.52 12.35
N ILE A 92 14.75 14.46 12.99
CA ILE A 92 14.47 13.62 14.16
C ILE A 92 14.48 12.14 13.77
N ASN A 93 13.82 11.81 12.67
CA ASN A 93 13.74 10.45 12.14
C ASN A 93 14.68 10.21 10.94
N SER A 94 15.40 11.24 10.50
CA SER A 94 16.42 11.22 9.45
C SER A 94 15.91 10.62 8.13
N TYR A 95 14.89 11.25 7.55
CA TYR A 95 14.35 10.94 6.22
C TYR A 95 13.98 12.21 5.45
N SER A 96 13.83 12.10 4.14
CA SER A 96 13.31 13.17 3.28
C SER A 96 12.44 12.64 2.15
N TYR A 97 11.58 13.51 1.64
CA TYR A 97 10.77 13.28 0.44
C TYR A 97 10.38 14.61 -0.21
N LEU A 98 9.93 14.55 -1.46
CA LEU A 98 9.33 15.66 -2.19
C LEU A 98 7.81 15.55 -2.16
N TYR A 99 7.09 16.67 -2.10
CA TYR A 99 5.63 16.69 -2.17
C TYR A 99 5.14 17.76 -3.16
N PRO A 100 3.99 17.56 -3.83
CA PRO A 100 3.52 18.45 -4.87
C PRO A 100 2.96 19.74 -4.27
N VAL A 101 3.36 20.90 -4.78
CA VAL A 101 2.87 22.21 -4.33
C VAL A 101 1.93 22.83 -5.35
N GLU A 102 2.24 22.64 -6.63
CA GLU A 102 1.46 23.22 -7.72
C GLU A 102 1.48 22.32 -8.94
N LEU A 103 0.31 22.17 -9.54
CA LEU A 103 0.14 21.49 -10.82
C LEU A 103 -0.17 22.55 -11.88
N GLN A 104 0.84 22.90 -12.69
CA GLN A 104 0.75 24.01 -13.63
C GLN A 104 -0.28 23.76 -14.74
N SER A 105 -0.41 22.51 -15.20
CA SER A 105 -1.35 22.10 -16.24
C SER A 105 -2.81 22.41 -15.89
N LYS A 106 -3.18 22.32 -14.60
CA LYS A 106 -4.55 22.50 -14.11
C LYS A 106 -4.73 23.71 -13.20
N LYS A 107 -3.67 24.50 -12.99
CA LYS A 107 -3.63 25.62 -12.03
C LYS A 107 -4.12 25.20 -10.63
N VAL A 108 -3.84 23.96 -10.24
CA VAL A 108 -4.17 23.45 -8.90
C VAL A 108 -3.02 23.80 -7.97
N ILE A 109 -3.33 24.47 -6.87
CA ILE A 109 -2.38 24.78 -5.81
C ILE A 109 -2.76 23.94 -4.61
N PHE A 110 -1.87 23.03 -4.22
CA PHE A 110 -2.10 22.13 -3.09
C PHE A 110 -1.94 22.90 -1.78
N LYS A 111 -2.96 22.83 -0.92
CA LYS A 111 -2.99 23.51 0.39
C LYS A 111 -2.70 22.51 1.50
N TRP A 112 -1.46 22.08 1.57
CA TRP A 112 -0.99 21.16 2.60
C TRP A 112 -1.07 21.79 4.00
N VAL A 113 -1.71 21.06 4.91
CA VAL A 113 -1.70 21.34 6.34
C VAL A 113 -1.01 20.19 7.05
N GLU A 114 -0.04 20.50 7.91
CA GLU A 114 0.57 19.52 8.80
C GLU A 114 -0.42 19.15 9.90
N SER A 115 -1.16 18.05 9.71
CA SER A 115 -2.05 17.51 10.74
C SER A 115 -1.26 16.91 11.89
N ARG A 116 -0.06 16.36 11.61
CA ARG A 116 0.89 15.88 12.61
C ARG A 116 2.29 16.38 12.25
N LYS A 117 2.83 17.23 13.12
CA LYS A 117 4.23 17.66 13.03
C LYS A 117 5.16 16.45 13.22
N PRO A 118 6.33 16.46 12.57
CA PRO A 118 7.37 15.47 12.81
C PRO A 118 7.62 15.31 14.32
N GLU A 119 7.40 14.11 14.83
CA GLU A 119 7.60 13.78 16.24
C GLU A 119 8.42 12.51 16.40
N ARG A 120 9.08 12.41 17.55
CA ARG A 120 10.08 11.37 17.83
C ARG A 120 9.52 9.97 17.63
N TYR A 121 8.34 9.68 18.19
CA TYR A 121 7.44 8.57 17.86
C TYR A 121 6.13 8.88 18.61
N SER A 122 4.98 8.80 17.95
CA SER A 122 3.73 9.29 18.54
C SER A 122 3.46 8.71 19.93
N SER A 123 3.24 9.60 20.91
CA SER A 123 2.96 9.21 22.30
C SER A 123 1.51 8.75 22.50
N ALA A 124 0.67 8.79 21.45
CA ALA A 124 -0.71 8.37 21.54
C ALA A 124 -0.79 6.86 21.78
N ALA A 125 -1.64 6.45 22.73
CA ALA A 125 -1.89 5.04 23.00
C ALA A 125 -2.32 4.32 21.71
N PRO A 126 -1.80 3.11 21.44
CA PRO A 126 -2.19 2.35 20.27
C PRO A 126 -3.67 2.01 20.38
N LEU A 127 -4.40 2.15 19.28
CA LEU A 127 -5.85 1.91 19.24
C LEU A 127 -6.18 0.40 19.28
N SER A 128 -5.17 -0.45 19.04
CA SER A 128 -5.23 -1.90 19.25
C SER A 128 -3.85 -2.43 19.70
N PRO A 129 -3.76 -3.56 20.42
CA PRO A 129 -2.48 -4.18 20.78
C PRO A 129 -1.62 -4.61 19.58
N ASP A 130 -2.25 -4.78 18.42
CA ASP A 130 -1.56 -5.13 17.16
C ASP A 130 -1.12 -3.89 16.38
N ALA A 131 -1.57 -2.67 16.76
CA ALA A 131 -1.28 -1.43 16.04
C ALA A 131 0.11 -0.87 16.41
N ARG A 132 1.15 -1.52 15.88
CA ARG A 132 2.56 -1.23 16.20
C ARG A 132 3.21 -0.17 15.33
N LEU A 133 2.55 0.26 14.25
CA LEU A 133 3.02 1.38 13.42
C LEU A 133 2.59 2.73 14.02
N ARG A 134 3.55 3.65 14.15
CA ARG A 134 3.32 5.00 14.64
C ARG A 134 3.46 6.01 13.52
N ILE A 135 2.41 6.81 13.31
CA ILE A 135 2.47 7.96 12.40
C ILE A 135 3.34 9.03 13.05
N VAL A 136 4.48 9.34 12.43
CA VAL A 136 5.45 10.32 12.93
C VAL A 136 5.33 11.68 12.25
N SER A 137 4.74 11.73 11.05
CA SER A 137 4.47 12.95 10.31
C SER A 137 3.28 12.74 9.40
N GLU A 138 2.41 13.74 9.28
CA GLU A 138 1.25 13.69 8.38
C GLU A 138 0.93 15.07 7.83
N ARG A 139 0.69 15.12 6.52
CA ARG A 139 0.23 16.28 5.76
C ARG A 139 -1.04 15.92 5.03
N VAL A 140 -2.02 16.82 5.10
CA VAL A 140 -3.32 16.64 4.47
C VAL A 140 -3.64 17.86 3.61
N ASP A 141 -4.05 17.62 2.38
CA ASP A 141 -4.78 18.60 1.59
C ASP A 141 -6.27 18.37 1.80
N ILE A 142 -6.92 19.28 2.52
CA ILE A 142 -8.34 19.17 2.86
C ILE A 142 -9.22 19.41 1.63
N ILE A 143 -8.77 20.24 0.69
CA ILE A 143 -9.54 20.62 -0.50
C ILE A 143 -9.55 19.43 -1.47
N ASP A 144 -8.36 18.93 -1.81
CA ASP A 144 -8.20 17.86 -2.80
C ASP A 144 -8.21 16.45 -2.17
N ASN A 145 -8.44 16.35 -0.86
CA ASN A 145 -8.52 15.10 -0.11
C ASN A 145 -7.25 14.22 -0.22
N LEU A 146 -6.09 14.84 -0.34
CA LEU A 146 -4.80 14.17 -0.41
C LEU A 146 -4.21 13.97 0.98
N ILE A 147 -3.51 12.86 1.19
CA ILE A 147 -2.82 12.58 2.46
C ILE A 147 -1.44 12.04 2.14
N ILE A 148 -0.41 12.62 2.75
CA ILE A 148 0.94 12.08 2.81
C ILE A 148 1.26 11.82 4.28
N SER A 149 1.68 10.61 4.61
CA SER A 149 1.97 10.21 5.98
C SER A 149 3.21 9.34 6.04
N ILE A 150 3.99 9.52 7.11
CA ILE A 150 5.14 8.67 7.42
C ILE A 150 4.81 7.87 8.68
N SER A 151 5.01 6.57 8.60
CA SER A 151 4.85 5.67 9.74
C SER A 151 6.12 4.87 9.99
N ILE A 152 6.44 4.68 11.27
CA ILE A 152 7.58 3.89 11.72
C ILE A 152 7.09 2.79 12.66
N GLY A 153 7.63 1.59 12.56
CA GLY A 153 7.39 0.53 13.54
C GLY A 153 8.10 -0.78 13.19
N PRO A 154 8.04 -1.78 14.08
CA PRO A 154 8.71 -3.05 13.87
C PRO A 154 8.06 -3.87 12.74
N PRO A 155 8.81 -4.71 12.02
CA PRO A 155 8.25 -5.73 11.14
C PRO A 155 7.29 -6.66 11.89
N ASN A 156 6.23 -7.10 11.21
CA ASN A 156 5.29 -8.04 11.78
C ASN A 156 5.87 -9.46 11.77
N SER A 157 6.30 -9.92 12.95
CA SER A 157 6.89 -11.24 13.15
C SER A 157 6.01 -12.45 12.78
N LYS A 158 4.69 -12.26 12.63
CA LYS A 158 3.78 -13.32 12.14
C LYS A 158 3.94 -13.54 10.63
N ILE A 159 4.35 -12.51 9.90
CA ILE A 159 4.50 -12.48 8.44
C ILE A 159 5.99 -12.58 8.07
N ILE A 160 6.78 -11.64 8.56
CA ILE A 160 8.23 -11.58 8.36
C ILE A 160 8.92 -12.38 9.46
N LYS A 161 9.32 -13.62 9.15
CA LYS A 161 9.94 -14.54 10.11
C LYS A 161 11.47 -14.44 10.17
N SER A 162 12.08 -14.09 9.04
CA SER A 162 13.53 -14.01 8.91
C SER A 162 14.03 -12.62 9.32
N PRO A 163 15.11 -12.50 10.10
CA PRO A 163 15.76 -11.20 10.33
C PRO A 163 16.54 -10.71 9.10
N ASP A 164 16.83 -11.60 8.14
CA ASP A 164 17.57 -11.24 6.94
C ASP A 164 16.67 -10.58 5.91
N LYS A 165 16.84 -9.27 5.74
CA LYS A 165 16.08 -8.44 4.79
C LYS A 165 16.19 -8.87 3.33
N SER A 166 17.27 -9.57 2.95
CA SER A 166 17.44 -10.05 1.58
C SER A 166 16.40 -11.11 1.20
N THR A 167 15.82 -11.77 2.20
CA THR A 167 14.79 -12.80 2.03
C THR A 167 13.37 -12.23 1.93
N TRP A 168 13.18 -10.93 2.17
CA TRP A 168 11.86 -10.33 2.26
C TRP A 168 11.33 -9.94 0.87
N THR A 169 10.12 -10.40 0.54
CA THR A 169 9.43 -9.96 -0.67
C THR A 169 8.69 -8.64 -0.42
N ALA A 170 8.52 -7.82 -1.48
CA ALA A 170 7.73 -6.59 -1.37
C ALA A 170 6.31 -6.84 -0.88
N LYS A 171 5.72 -7.99 -1.26
CA LYS A 171 4.40 -8.40 -0.79
C LYS A 171 4.38 -8.70 0.70
N ASP A 172 5.35 -9.44 1.23
CA ASP A 172 5.42 -9.75 2.67
C ASP A 172 5.60 -8.48 3.50
N VAL A 173 6.39 -7.52 3.00
CA VAL A 173 6.56 -6.21 3.64
C VAL A 173 5.27 -5.39 3.59
N ALA A 174 4.57 -5.36 2.45
CA ALA A 174 3.28 -4.70 2.33
C ALA A 174 2.25 -5.32 3.31
N ASP A 175 2.13 -6.64 3.34
CA ASP A 175 1.22 -7.35 4.24
C ASP A 175 1.57 -7.11 5.71
N SER A 176 2.87 -7.07 6.04
CA SER A 176 3.37 -6.73 7.38
C SER A 176 2.96 -5.32 7.80
N VAL A 177 3.18 -4.32 6.93
CA VAL A 177 2.83 -2.93 7.20
C VAL A 177 1.31 -2.78 7.34
N LEU A 178 0.53 -3.36 6.44
CA LEU A 178 -0.93 -3.24 6.45
C LEU A 178 -1.57 -3.95 7.66
N ALA A 179 -1.00 -5.08 8.11
CA ALA A 179 -1.47 -5.79 9.29
C ALA A 179 -1.40 -4.92 10.57
N ASP A 180 -0.32 -4.14 10.71
CA ASP A 180 -0.03 -3.32 11.90
C ASP A 180 -0.53 -1.87 11.78
N LYS A 181 -1.01 -1.45 10.60
CA LYS A 181 -1.60 -0.12 10.37
C LYS A 181 -3.02 0.00 10.92
N SER A 182 -3.76 -1.11 11.02
CA SER A 182 -5.17 -1.09 11.39
C SER A 182 -5.39 -0.75 12.88
N ALA A 183 -5.97 0.43 13.11
CA ALA A 183 -6.27 0.98 14.41
C ALA A 183 -7.48 0.34 15.12
N LEU A 184 -8.33 -0.42 14.41
CA LEU A 184 -9.57 -0.95 14.98
C LEU A 184 -9.39 -2.41 15.43
N ARG A 185 -10.07 -2.79 16.53
CA ARG A 185 -10.19 -4.19 16.98
C ARG A 185 -11.05 -4.98 16.00
N VAL A 186 -10.45 -5.33 14.89
CA VAL A 186 -11.06 -6.08 13.80
C VAL A 186 -10.36 -7.44 13.72
N THR A 187 -11.07 -8.52 13.37
CA THR A 187 -10.42 -9.82 13.14
C THR A 187 -9.48 -9.73 11.94
N SER A 188 -8.37 -10.49 11.90
CA SER A 188 -7.41 -10.42 10.79
C SER A 188 -8.05 -10.60 9.41
N THR A 189 -9.08 -11.44 9.30
CA THR A 189 -9.87 -11.64 8.08
C THR A 189 -10.64 -10.38 7.66
N GLN A 190 -11.22 -9.65 8.62
CA GLN A 190 -11.93 -8.41 8.32
C GLN A 190 -10.94 -7.25 8.05
N ARG A 191 -9.72 -7.29 8.59
CA ARG A 191 -8.62 -6.36 8.23
C ARG A 191 -8.17 -6.56 6.77
N MET A 192 -7.95 -7.80 6.35
CA MET A 192 -7.64 -8.13 4.94
C MET A 192 -8.79 -7.80 3.98
N ALA A 193 -10.04 -7.78 4.46
CA ALA A 193 -11.19 -7.36 3.67
C ALA A 193 -11.29 -5.82 3.54
N GLU A 194 -10.59 -5.06 4.39
CA GLU A 194 -10.58 -3.59 4.37
C GLU A 194 -9.46 -3.03 3.49
N SER A 195 -8.33 -3.73 3.37
CA SER A 195 -7.20 -3.34 2.52
C SER A 195 -6.80 -4.42 1.51
N SER A 196 -6.68 -4.05 0.23
CA SER A 196 -6.23 -4.96 -0.83
C SER A 196 -4.97 -4.41 -1.51
N VAL A 197 -3.89 -5.18 -1.49
CA VAL A 197 -2.66 -4.89 -2.26
C VAL A 197 -2.93 -5.17 -3.74
N LEU A 198 -2.62 -4.18 -4.58
CA LEU A 198 -2.80 -4.22 -6.04
C LEU A 198 -1.50 -4.57 -6.76
N ASP A 199 -0.41 -3.92 -6.35
CA ASP A 199 0.93 -4.13 -6.88
C ASP A 199 1.95 -4.10 -5.74
N ALA A 200 3.03 -4.86 -5.87
CA ALA A 200 4.15 -4.83 -4.95
C ALA A 200 5.44 -5.20 -5.68
N HIS A 201 6.45 -4.33 -5.59
CA HIS A 201 7.75 -4.52 -6.24
C HIS A 201 8.88 -3.95 -5.39
N THR A 202 10.10 -4.37 -5.66
CA THR A 202 11.29 -3.91 -4.95
C THR A 202 12.13 -3.02 -5.86
N SER A 203 12.54 -1.87 -5.36
CA SER A 203 13.54 -0.99 -5.95
C SER A 203 14.77 -0.91 -5.05
N GLN A 204 15.86 -0.34 -5.55
CA GLN A 204 17.13 -0.20 -4.82
C GLN A 204 17.59 1.24 -4.90
N ILE A 205 17.86 1.85 -3.76
CA ILE A 205 18.45 3.20 -3.65
C ILE A 205 19.67 3.07 -2.75
N ASP A 206 20.85 3.45 -3.25
CA ASP A 206 22.12 3.34 -2.52
C ASP A 206 22.41 1.94 -1.94
N GLY A 207 21.99 0.91 -2.67
CA GLY A 207 22.15 -0.50 -2.26
C GLY A 207 21.21 -0.94 -1.13
N GLN A 208 20.27 -0.10 -0.71
CA GLN A 208 19.21 -0.47 0.24
C GLN A 208 17.91 -0.78 -0.49
N PRO A 209 17.20 -1.86 -0.11
CA PRO A 209 15.93 -2.21 -0.72
C PRO A 209 14.84 -1.22 -0.27
N TYR A 210 14.04 -0.79 -1.25
CA TYR A 210 12.80 -0.05 -1.05
C TYR A 210 11.66 -0.88 -1.62
N TRP A 211 10.80 -1.37 -0.74
CA TRP A 211 9.62 -2.15 -1.10
C TRP A 211 8.46 -1.20 -1.37
N ASN A 212 8.11 -1.08 -2.64
CA ASN A 212 7.03 -0.23 -3.12
C ASN A 212 5.78 -1.07 -3.30
N PHE A 213 4.62 -0.50 -2.96
CA PHE A 213 3.35 -1.17 -3.14
C PHE A 213 2.18 -0.21 -3.28
N GLU A 214 1.21 -0.65 -4.06
CA GLU A 214 -0.07 0.03 -4.31
C GLU A 214 -1.17 -0.74 -3.59
N TYR A 215 -2.09 -0.04 -2.92
CA TYR A 215 -3.19 -0.69 -2.22
C TYR A 215 -4.44 0.19 -2.12
N LEU A 216 -5.60 -0.46 -2.01
CA LEU A 216 -6.87 0.20 -1.76
C LEU A 216 -7.27 -0.01 -0.30
N VAL A 217 -7.87 1.01 0.30
CA VAL A 217 -8.56 0.89 1.59
C VAL A 217 -10.02 1.28 1.41
N ARG A 218 -10.93 0.39 1.82
CA ARG A 218 -12.37 0.67 1.82
C ARG A 218 -12.70 1.69 2.91
N LYS A 219 -13.34 2.80 2.55
CA LYS A 219 -13.91 3.72 3.56
C LYS A 219 -15.23 3.16 4.07
N ALA A 220 -15.51 3.36 5.36
CA ALA A 220 -16.79 3.00 5.95
C ALA A 220 -17.94 3.68 5.18
N PRO A 221 -19.04 2.97 4.87
CA PRO A 221 -20.23 3.59 4.31
C PRO A 221 -20.71 4.72 5.24
N THR A 222 -20.78 5.94 4.73
CA THR A 222 -21.42 7.03 5.47
C THR A 222 -22.91 7.05 5.13
N LYS A 223 -23.77 7.45 6.08
CA LYS A 223 -25.24 7.48 5.89
C LYS A 223 -25.69 8.30 4.66
N THR A 224 -24.83 9.19 4.17
CA THR A 224 -25.07 10.11 3.07
C THR A 224 -24.47 9.66 1.73
N ALA A 225 -23.57 8.66 1.70
CA ALA A 225 -23.00 8.15 0.48
C ALA A 225 -23.71 6.85 0.07
N GLN A 226 -24.67 6.97 -0.84
CA GLN A 226 -25.35 5.83 -1.46
C GLN A 226 -24.43 5.04 -2.41
N GLU A 227 -23.22 5.53 -2.68
CA GLU A 227 -22.18 4.81 -3.41
C GLU A 227 -21.52 3.76 -2.49
N SER A 228 -21.89 2.50 -2.69
CA SER A 228 -21.45 1.33 -1.89
C SER A 228 -19.94 1.00 -1.95
N ASN A 229 -19.13 1.82 -2.62
CA ASN A 229 -17.74 1.52 -3.02
C ASN A 229 -16.79 2.74 -2.95
N SER A 230 -16.83 3.54 -1.87
CA SER A 230 -15.82 4.58 -1.68
C SER A 230 -14.50 3.97 -1.19
N TYR A 231 -13.52 3.87 -2.09
CA TYR A 231 -12.15 3.48 -1.77
C TYR A 231 -11.22 4.69 -1.75
N ARG A 232 -10.22 4.63 -0.87
CA ARG A 232 -9.05 5.48 -0.92
C ARG A 232 -7.91 4.67 -1.51
N HIS A 233 -7.23 5.25 -2.49
CA HIS A 233 -6.13 4.63 -3.20
C HIS A 233 -4.82 5.14 -2.62
N TYR A 234 -3.92 4.22 -2.29
CA TYR A 234 -2.60 4.50 -1.74
C TYR A 234 -1.48 3.97 -2.63
N VAL A 235 -0.42 4.74 -2.71
CA VAL A 235 0.93 4.29 -3.06
C VAL A 235 1.81 4.44 -1.84
N ALA A 236 2.70 3.48 -1.62
CA ALA A 236 3.63 3.49 -0.51
C ALA A 236 5.01 2.96 -0.91
N SER A 237 6.02 3.43 -0.18
CA SER A 237 7.38 2.88 -0.22
C SER A 237 7.84 2.65 1.21
N THR A 238 8.43 1.49 1.44
CA THR A 238 8.95 1.09 2.74
C THR A 238 10.40 0.70 2.61
N THR A 239 11.21 1.13 3.57
CA THR A 239 12.58 0.64 3.73
C THR A 239 12.85 0.34 5.20
N GLU A 240 13.98 -0.29 5.50
CA GLU A 240 14.33 -0.76 6.83
C GLU A 240 15.58 -0.03 7.34
N ARG A 241 15.53 0.39 8.60
CA ARG A 241 16.68 0.90 9.36
C ARG A 241 16.57 0.44 10.81
N ASP A 242 17.68 -0.08 11.33
CA ASP A 242 17.84 -0.47 12.73
C ASP A 242 16.79 -1.48 13.24
N GLY A 243 16.25 -2.32 12.35
CA GLY A 243 15.21 -3.30 12.63
C GLY A 243 13.79 -2.74 12.57
N TYR A 244 13.59 -1.51 12.06
CA TYR A 244 12.28 -0.85 11.97
C TYR A 244 11.97 -0.46 10.52
N LEU A 245 10.70 -0.58 10.16
CA LEU A 245 10.17 -0.20 8.86
C LEU A 245 9.83 1.29 8.87
N TYR A 246 10.39 2.04 7.92
CA TYR A 246 10.06 3.42 7.63
C TYR A 246 9.22 3.42 6.36
N CYS A 247 7.95 3.79 6.49
CA CYS A 247 6.98 3.69 5.41
C CYS A 247 6.39 5.07 5.10
N ILE A 248 6.59 5.55 3.88
CA ILE A 248 5.83 6.67 3.31
C ILE A 248 4.55 6.14 2.67
N ASN A 249 3.45 6.83 2.91
CA ASN A 249 2.17 6.56 2.27
C ASN A 249 1.63 7.86 1.69
N ALA A 250 1.28 7.85 0.40
CA ALA A 250 0.60 8.94 -0.27
C ALA A 250 -0.73 8.44 -0.83
N SER A 251 -1.81 9.22 -0.68
CA SER A 251 -3.14 8.75 -1.04
C SER A 251 -4.10 9.82 -1.52
N THR A 252 -5.06 9.38 -2.33
CA THR A 252 -6.20 10.19 -2.79
C THR A 252 -7.48 9.35 -2.85
N LEU A 253 -8.61 9.98 -3.12
CA LEU A 253 -9.84 9.26 -3.42
C LEU A 253 -9.69 8.49 -4.73
N ASN A 254 -10.25 7.28 -4.80
CA ASN A 254 -10.10 6.44 -5.99
C ASN A 254 -10.60 7.12 -7.28
N LYS A 255 -11.62 7.99 -7.19
CA LYS A 255 -12.13 8.78 -8.32
C LYS A 255 -11.09 9.75 -8.92
N GLN A 256 -10.12 10.18 -8.13
CA GLN A 256 -9.06 11.11 -8.52
C GLN A 256 -7.75 10.40 -8.88
N TRP A 257 -7.67 9.07 -8.72
CA TRP A 257 -6.44 8.30 -8.88
C TRP A 257 -5.77 8.47 -10.24
N ASN A 258 -6.54 8.46 -11.33
CA ASN A 258 -5.99 8.61 -12.68
C ASN A 258 -5.24 9.93 -12.90
N ILE A 259 -5.55 10.96 -12.08
CA ILE A 259 -4.89 12.26 -12.14
C ILE A 259 -3.80 12.37 -11.07
N MET A 260 -4.15 12.04 -9.82
CA MET A 260 -3.26 12.29 -8.68
C MET A 260 -2.27 11.15 -8.45
N GLY A 261 -2.58 9.93 -8.89
CA GLY A 261 -1.74 8.73 -8.72
C GLY A 261 -0.31 8.94 -9.22
N PRO A 262 -0.08 9.35 -10.47
CA PRO A 262 1.27 9.62 -10.98
C PRO A 262 2.01 10.72 -10.19
N ILE A 263 1.30 11.73 -9.71
CA ILE A 263 1.87 12.83 -8.90
C ILE A 263 2.29 12.33 -7.52
N LEU A 264 1.45 11.51 -6.89
CA LEU A 264 1.73 10.88 -5.60
C LEU A 264 2.82 9.81 -5.71
N GLN A 265 2.94 9.13 -6.86
CA GLN A 265 4.04 8.21 -7.14
C GLN A 265 5.39 8.95 -7.10
N LYS A 266 5.50 10.13 -7.73
CA LYS A 266 6.72 10.98 -7.63
C LYS A 266 7.08 11.32 -6.18
N THR A 267 6.08 11.53 -5.32
CA THR A 267 6.30 11.77 -3.88
C THR A 267 6.92 10.55 -3.22
N VAL A 268 6.34 9.38 -3.45
CA VAL A 268 6.81 8.12 -2.85
C VAL A 268 8.18 7.71 -3.39
N ASP A 269 8.43 7.87 -4.68
CA ASP A 269 9.72 7.52 -5.30
C ASP A 269 10.87 8.42 -4.82
N SER A 270 10.55 9.65 -4.41
CA SER A 270 11.53 10.58 -3.86
C SER A 270 11.89 10.31 -2.39
N PHE A 271 11.17 9.40 -1.72
CA PHE A 271 11.40 9.08 -0.32
C PHE A 271 12.71 8.35 -0.14
N HIS A 272 13.55 8.87 0.75
CA HIS A 272 14.79 8.23 1.11
C HIS A 272 15.19 8.55 2.54
N LEU A 273 15.94 7.63 3.12
CA LEU A 273 16.53 7.79 4.42
C LEU A 273 17.80 8.66 4.35
N LEU A 274 17.87 9.68 5.20
CA LEU A 274 19.03 10.56 5.34
C LEU A 274 20.04 9.98 6.33
N PRO A 275 21.35 10.28 6.23
CA PRO A 275 22.31 9.89 7.24
C PRO A 275 21.87 10.32 8.66
N PRO A 276 21.98 9.46 9.68
CA PRO A 276 21.67 9.83 11.06
C PRO A 276 22.45 11.06 11.50
N THR A 277 21.74 12.06 12.01
CA THR A 277 22.34 13.27 12.60
C THR A 277 22.45 13.14 14.12
N GLU A 278 23.03 14.12 14.81
CA GLU A 278 23.03 14.19 16.28
C GLU A 278 21.61 14.23 16.87
N ASN A 279 20.64 14.73 16.10
CA ASN A 279 19.23 14.78 16.48
C ASN A 279 18.50 13.45 16.24
N TYR A 280 19.11 12.51 15.52
CA TYR A 280 18.49 11.23 15.22
C TYR A 280 18.32 10.39 16.48
N VAL A 281 17.12 9.84 16.64
CA VAL A 281 16.82 8.97 17.76
C VAL A 281 16.31 7.66 17.21
N PRO A 282 17.11 6.59 17.29
CA PRO A 282 16.66 5.32 16.77
C PRO A 282 15.47 4.76 17.57
N PRO A 283 14.54 4.05 16.90
CA PRO A 283 13.35 3.50 17.53
C PRO A 283 13.63 2.55 18.71
N PHE A 284 14.76 1.82 18.67
CA PHE A 284 15.15 0.89 19.74
C PHE A 284 15.51 1.58 21.07
N LYS A 285 15.67 2.91 21.11
CA LYS A 285 15.85 3.64 22.38
C LYS A 285 14.57 3.76 23.18
N ASP A 286 13.41 3.84 22.48
CA ASP A 286 12.09 3.97 23.08
C ASP A 286 11.12 2.87 22.58
N PRO A 287 11.44 1.57 22.70
CA PRO A 287 10.68 0.49 22.07
C PRO A 287 9.24 0.39 22.62
N TRP A 288 9.02 0.79 23.88
CA TRP A 288 7.69 0.80 24.50
C TRP A 288 6.72 1.75 23.81
N ARG A 289 7.18 2.69 22.97
CA ARG A 289 6.29 3.55 22.19
C ARG A 289 5.56 2.78 21.09
N PHE A 290 6.00 1.58 20.74
CA PHE A 290 5.36 0.74 19.70
C PHE A 290 4.42 -0.33 20.25
N TRP A 291 4.26 -0.43 21.57
CA TRP A 291 3.47 -1.46 22.25
C TRP A 291 2.44 -0.89 23.22
#